data_AF-A0A8S1PDT0-F1
#
_entry.id   AF-A0A8S1PDT0-F1
#
_cell.length_a   1.000
_cell.length_b   1.000
_cell.length_c   1.000
_cell.angle_alpha   90.00
_cell.angle_beta   90.00
_cell.angle_gamma   90.00
#
_symmetry.space_group_name_H-M   'P 1'
#
loop_
_entity.id
_entity.type
_entity.pdbx_description
1 polymer ?
#
loop_
_entity_poly.entity_id
_entity_poly.type
_entity_poly.pdbx_seq_one_letter_code
_entity_poly.pdbx_strand_id
1 'polypeptide(L)'
;MGCKNKKINFIRVFHKKKFSTSYHSKQNQKICSVKPESDQICLGSNINVYNIYGYCKEAPEFLKPKTKTIKQIRYSYVSWYEGNNFYDDDKRKAPCSDFGPINEYYNNAKVQEALHIQERPYFWSACSQEVNKAFNISNNGSYQILPLLSQSGIKILIYSGDQDAVINVVETEQSINMIPGIQELDSQTPQGNTDKDLAGWITQYNYLKFIVVKGAGHMVPEDQRQNAFEMFNSFIYGNELPKYH
;
A
#
# COMPACT_ATOMS: atom_id res chain seq x y z
N MET A 1 44.06 4.28 -49.62
CA MET A 1 43.47 5.33 -48.76
C MET A 1 42.00 4.97 -48.58
N GLY A 2 41.33 4.92 -47.44
CA GLY A 2 41.57 5.34 -46.06
C GLY A 2 40.17 5.38 -45.41
N CYS A 3 40.04 4.83 -44.20
CA CYS A 3 39.00 5.05 -43.18
C CYS A 3 37.71 5.86 -43.53
N LYS A 4 36.53 5.25 -43.32
CA LYS A 4 35.62 5.42 -42.14
C LYS A 4 34.12 5.54 -42.46
N ASN A 5 33.35 4.79 -41.67
CA ASN A 5 31.92 4.84 -41.44
C ASN A 5 31.34 6.25 -41.24
N LYS A 6 30.07 6.43 -41.65
CA LYS A 6 28.98 6.85 -40.76
C LYS A 6 27.62 6.52 -41.38
N LYS A 7 27.07 5.34 -41.02
CA LYS A 7 25.61 5.13 -41.04
C LYS A 7 25.04 5.85 -39.82
N ILE A 8 24.10 6.75 -40.05
CA ILE A 8 23.29 7.38 -39.01
C ILE A 8 22.26 6.34 -38.57
N ASN A 9 22.52 5.69 -37.43
CA ASN A 9 21.54 4.86 -36.75
C ASN A 9 20.68 5.76 -35.85
N PHE A 10 19.37 5.72 -36.06
CA PHE A 10 18.40 6.20 -35.09
C PHE A 10 18.58 5.40 -33.79
N ILE A 11 18.98 6.07 -32.72
CA ILE A 11 18.97 5.46 -31.38
C ILE A 11 17.55 5.59 -30.84
N ARG A 12 16.75 4.55 -31.05
CA ARG A 12 15.62 4.20 -30.17
C ARG A 12 16.22 3.70 -28.85
N VAL A 13 16.32 4.56 -27.83
CA VAL A 13 16.52 4.08 -26.45
C VAL A 13 15.15 3.77 -25.84
N PHE A 14 14.53 2.69 -26.28
CA PHE A 14 13.80 1.85 -25.34
C PHE A 14 14.58 0.55 -25.29
N HIS A 15 15.56 0.52 -24.39
CA HIS A 15 16.17 -0.74 -24.02
C HIS A 15 15.02 -1.64 -23.54
N LYS A 16 14.76 -2.72 -24.30
CA LYS A 16 14.09 -3.91 -23.78
C LYS A 16 14.90 -4.43 -22.58
N LYS A 17 14.72 -3.82 -21.41
CA LYS A 17 14.89 -4.55 -20.17
C LYS A 17 13.59 -5.29 -19.98
N LYS A 18 13.65 -6.62 -20.11
CA LYS A 18 12.73 -7.49 -19.37
C LYS A 18 12.89 -7.07 -17.91
N PHE A 19 12.00 -6.20 -17.43
CA PHE A 19 11.86 -6.00 -16.01
C PHE A 19 11.16 -7.25 -15.50
N SER A 20 11.95 -8.10 -14.86
CA SER A 20 11.46 -9.18 -14.02
C SER A 20 10.35 -8.62 -13.15
N THR A 21 9.14 -9.15 -13.30
CA THR A 21 7.99 -8.95 -12.42
C THR A 21 8.33 -9.51 -11.06
N SER A 22 9.13 -8.75 -10.31
CA SER A 22 9.52 -9.08 -8.97
C SER A 22 10.28 -7.89 -8.41
N TYR A 23 9.60 -7.05 -7.63
CA TYR A 23 10.27 -6.43 -6.48
C TYR A 23 10.88 -7.51 -5.55
N HIS A 24 10.48 -8.79 -5.73
CA HIS A 24 11.03 -10.01 -5.15
C HIS A 24 12.02 -10.80 -6.03
N SER A 25 12.83 -10.18 -6.90
CA SER A 25 13.96 -10.94 -7.46
C SER A 25 14.97 -11.12 -6.33
N LYS A 26 15.44 -12.35 -6.10
CA LYS A 26 16.56 -12.64 -5.18
C LYS A 26 17.85 -11.85 -5.51
N GLN A 27 17.88 -11.09 -6.61
CA GLN A 27 18.96 -10.19 -6.97
C GLN A 27 18.83 -8.76 -6.39
N ASN A 28 17.65 -8.32 -5.97
CA ASN A 28 17.45 -7.03 -5.29
C ASN A 28 17.63 -7.08 -3.76
N GLN A 29 17.91 -8.26 -3.19
CA GLN A 29 18.28 -8.43 -1.77
C GLN A 29 19.60 -7.72 -1.38
N LYS A 30 20.32 -7.10 -2.32
CA LYS A 30 21.59 -6.39 -2.08
C LYS A 30 21.50 -4.86 -2.11
N ILE A 31 20.31 -4.25 -2.11
CA ILE A 31 20.22 -2.77 -2.15
C ILE A 31 20.55 -2.13 -0.79
N CYS A 32 20.51 -2.88 0.30
CA CYS A 32 20.93 -2.40 1.63
C CYS A 32 21.96 -3.33 2.28
N SER A 33 22.97 -3.75 1.52
CA SER A 33 24.13 -4.45 2.09
C SER A 33 25.17 -3.42 2.53
N VAL A 34 25.28 -3.30 3.85
CA VAL A 34 26.21 -2.45 4.61
C VAL A 34 27.58 -2.30 3.93
N LYS A 35 27.86 -1.10 3.40
CA LYS A 35 29.21 -0.55 3.27
C LYS A 35 29.21 0.89 3.77
N PRO A 36 30.21 1.35 4.54
CA PRO A 36 30.15 2.63 5.25
C PRO A 36 30.40 3.89 4.38
N GLU A 37 30.53 3.77 3.06
CA GLU A 37 31.18 4.82 2.24
C GLU A 37 30.42 5.29 0.99
N SER A 38 29.09 5.14 0.91
CA SER A 38 28.34 5.89 -0.10
C SER A 38 26.99 6.32 0.43
N ASP A 39 26.64 7.57 0.17
CA ASP A 39 25.37 8.25 0.49
C ASP A 39 24.17 7.63 -0.23
N GLN A 40 23.89 6.36 0.08
CA GLN A 40 22.71 5.65 -0.37
C GLN A 40 21.61 5.92 0.66
N ILE A 41 20.55 6.62 0.24
CA ILE A 41 19.40 6.93 1.08
C ILE A 41 18.66 5.62 1.38
N CYS A 42 19.00 4.97 2.50
CA CYS A 42 18.19 3.92 3.06
C CYS A 42 16.91 4.56 3.63
N LEU A 43 15.74 4.15 3.13
CA LEU A 43 14.45 4.51 3.72
C LEU A 43 14.45 3.98 5.16
N GLY A 44 14.65 4.90 6.10
CA GLY A 44 14.98 4.59 7.50
C GLY A 44 13.79 4.05 8.28
N SER A 45 14.08 3.34 9.36
CA SER A 45 13.13 2.72 10.30
C SER A 45 12.24 3.69 11.10
N ASN A 46 12.09 4.93 10.65
CA ASN A 46 11.25 5.97 11.23
C ASN A 46 10.11 6.40 10.29
N ILE A 47 9.94 5.67 9.18
CA ILE A 47 8.87 5.90 8.23
C ILE A 47 7.71 4.98 8.60
N ASN A 48 6.54 5.55 8.83
CA ASN A 48 5.31 4.76 8.88
C ASN A 48 5.05 4.22 7.47
N VAL A 49 5.32 2.93 7.25
CA VAL A 49 5.15 2.32 5.92
C VAL A 49 3.69 2.30 5.47
N TYR A 50 2.76 2.36 6.42
CA TYR A 50 1.33 2.43 6.14
C TYR A 50 0.87 3.86 5.81
N ASN A 51 1.66 4.89 6.12
CA ASN A 51 1.42 6.26 5.70
C ASN A 51 2.75 7.02 5.83
N ILE A 52 3.47 7.23 4.73
CA ILE A 52 4.85 7.77 4.78
C ILE A 52 4.95 9.20 5.34
N TYR A 53 3.83 9.92 5.44
CA TYR A 53 3.73 11.23 6.08
C TYR A 53 3.09 11.17 7.48
N GLY A 54 2.58 10.01 7.88
CA GLY A 54 1.95 9.75 9.16
C GLY A 54 2.93 9.52 10.30
N TYR A 55 2.47 9.76 11.54
CA TYR A 55 3.27 9.57 12.74
C TYR A 55 3.23 8.11 13.23
N CYS A 56 4.40 7.56 13.56
CA CYS A 56 4.48 6.29 14.30
C CYS A 56 4.28 6.55 15.80
N LYS A 57 3.14 6.15 16.36
CA LYS A 57 2.79 6.37 17.77
C LYS A 57 3.71 5.62 18.76
N GLU A 58 4.35 4.54 18.32
CA GLU A 58 5.28 3.71 19.12
C GLU A 58 6.75 4.16 19.04
N ALA A 59 7.04 5.36 18.53
CA ALA A 59 8.41 5.87 18.58
C ALA A 59 8.87 5.98 20.06
N PRO A 60 10.00 5.36 20.46
CA PRO A 60 10.56 5.47 21.80
C PRO A 60 10.61 6.92 22.30
N GLU A 61 10.47 7.13 23.62
CA GLU A 61 10.38 8.47 24.24
C GLU A 61 11.56 9.41 23.92
N PHE A 62 12.73 8.85 23.58
CA PHE A 62 13.90 9.61 23.11
C PHE A 62 13.80 10.12 21.67
N LEU A 63 12.82 9.65 20.89
CA LEU A 63 12.49 10.09 19.52
C LEU A 63 11.31 11.07 19.47
N LYS A 64 10.59 11.28 20.58
CA LYS A 64 9.62 12.38 20.68
C LYS A 64 10.41 13.69 20.57
N PRO A 65 10.14 14.56 19.57
CA PRO A 65 10.95 15.75 19.35
C PRO A 65 10.83 16.67 20.57
N LYS A 66 11.92 16.80 21.34
CA LYS A 66 11.97 17.72 22.49
C LYS A 66 12.11 19.18 22.07
N THR A 67 12.42 19.47 20.80
CA THR A 67 12.52 20.83 20.25
C THR A 67 12.28 20.87 18.73
N LYS A 68 11.76 22.01 18.25
CA LYS A 68 11.45 22.33 16.84
C LYS A 68 12.72 22.48 15.97
N THR A 69 13.53 21.44 15.80
CA THR A 69 14.50 21.44 14.68
C THR A 69 14.80 20.01 14.24
N ILE A 70 14.37 19.69 13.02
CA ILE A 70 14.62 18.42 12.35
C ILE A 70 16.13 18.24 12.18
N LYS A 71 16.71 17.19 12.78
CA LYS A 71 17.97 16.58 12.30
C LYS A 71 18.09 15.11 12.70
N GLN A 72 17.84 14.29 11.67
CA GLN A 72 18.45 12.99 11.35
C GLN A 72 18.66 11.97 12.47
N ILE A 73 17.85 10.93 12.46
CA ILE A 73 18.12 9.68 13.16
C ILE A 73 18.05 8.53 12.13
N ARG A 74 19.21 7.89 11.90
CA ARG A 74 19.39 6.64 11.13
C ARG A 74 19.00 5.46 12.02
N TYR A 75 18.07 4.62 11.59
CA TYR A 75 17.91 3.26 12.12
C TYR A 75 17.36 2.29 11.06
N SER A 76 17.49 1.00 11.36
CA SER A 76 17.68 -0.15 10.49
C SER A 76 16.42 -0.86 9.98
N TYR A 77 16.57 -1.42 8.77
CA TYR A 77 15.72 -2.31 7.99
C TYR A 77 14.87 -3.31 8.81
N VAL A 78 13.55 -3.28 8.64
CA VAL A 78 12.68 -4.43 8.97
C VAL A 78 12.22 -5.02 7.64
N SER A 79 12.89 -6.09 7.21
CA SER A 79 12.53 -6.84 6.02
C SER A 79 11.25 -7.62 6.29
N TRP A 80 10.21 -7.37 5.50
CA TRP A 80 8.96 -8.14 5.51
C TRP A 80 9.12 -9.59 5.02
N TYR A 81 10.32 -9.99 4.57
CA TYR A 81 10.50 -11.25 3.83
C TYR A 81 11.83 -12.01 4.08
N GLU A 82 12.59 -11.67 5.12
CA GLU A 82 13.73 -12.53 5.49
C GLU A 82 13.26 -13.73 6.31
N GLY A 83 12.92 -14.79 5.57
CA GLY A 83 12.87 -16.15 6.11
C GLY A 83 14.23 -16.51 6.68
N ASN A 84 14.36 -16.37 8.00
CA ASN A 84 15.32 -17.05 8.86
C ASN A 84 14.78 -16.99 10.29
N ASN A 85 14.25 -18.12 10.77
CA ASN A 85 13.99 -18.46 12.18
C ASN A 85 13.64 -17.30 13.12
N PHE A 86 12.48 -16.67 12.92
CA PHE A 86 11.84 -15.82 13.93
C PHE A 86 10.85 -16.66 14.76
N TYR A 87 11.39 -17.62 15.52
CA TYR A 87 10.64 -18.45 16.46
C TYR A 87 10.95 -17.99 17.88
N ASP A 88 10.57 -16.76 18.23
CA ASP A 88 10.26 -16.46 19.62
C ASP A 88 9.36 -15.22 19.75
N ASP A 89 8.43 -15.36 20.67
CA ASP A 89 7.68 -14.35 21.39
C ASP A 89 6.73 -13.38 20.64
N ASP A 90 5.56 -13.26 21.24
CA ASP A 90 4.38 -12.37 21.16
C ASP A 90 4.58 -10.87 20.80
N LYS A 91 5.69 -10.48 20.14
CA LYS A 91 6.16 -9.08 20.05
C LYS A 91 6.30 -8.51 18.65
N ARG A 92 5.95 -9.23 17.59
CA ARG A 92 6.01 -8.70 16.22
C ARG A 92 4.72 -7.97 15.85
N LYS A 93 4.60 -6.74 16.36
CA LYS A 93 3.66 -5.74 15.85
C LYS A 93 4.08 -5.33 14.44
N ALA A 94 3.11 -5.14 13.55
CA ALA A 94 3.37 -4.45 12.29
C ALA A 94 3.97 -3.06 12.62
N PRO A 95 5.08 -2.65 11.97
CA PRO A 95 5.74 -1.40 12.30
C PRO A 95 4.76 -0.23 12.16
N CYS A 96 4.71 0.63 13.18
CA CYS A 96 3.87 1.82 13.22
C CYS A 96 2.35 1.55 13.22
N SER A 97 1.90 0.34 13.57
CA SER A 97 0.50 0.02 13.82
C SER A 97 0.23 -0.14 15.33
N ASP A 98 -0.72 0.61 15.88
CA ASP A 98 -1.12 0.52 17.29
C ASP A 98 -2.48 -0.19 17.45
N PHE A 99 -2.44 -1.51 17.66
CA PHE A 99 -3.63 -2.31 17.97
C PHE A 99 -3.94 -2.38 19.48
N GLY A 100 -3.19 -1.70 20.34
CA GLY A 100 -3.35 -1.77 21.80
C GLY A 100 -4.76 -1.39 22.26
N PRO A 101 -5.27 -0.19 21.92
CA PRO A 101 -6.59 0.24 22.36
C PRO A 101 -7.75 -0.66 21.89
N ILE A 102 -7.67 -1.15 20.65
CA ILE A 102 -8.72 -2.02 20.10
C ILE A 102 -8.65 -3.43 20.71
N ASN A 103 -7.45 -3.94 20.96
CA ASN A 103 -7.25 -5.20 21.69
C ASN A 103 -7.81 -5.10 23.12
N GLU A 104 -7.54 -4.01 23.83
CA GLU A 104 -8.06 -3.80 25.18
C GLU A 104 -9.59 -3.77 25.21
N TYR A 105 -10.21 -3.04 24.26
CA TYR A 105 -11.65 -2.93 24.16
C TYR A 105 -12.33 -4.29 23.92
N TYR A 106 -11.87 -5.06 22.93
CA TYR A 106 -12.51 -6.35 22.59
C TYR A 106 -12.17 -7.50 23.56
N ASN A 107 -11.12 -7.36 24.38
CA ASN A 107 -10.83 -8.32 25.45
C ASN A 107 -11.52 -7.97 26.78
N ASN A 108 -12.28 -6.86 26.84
CA ASN A 108 -13.10 -6.56 27.99
C ASN A 108 -14.27 -7.55 28.12
N ALA A 109 -14.42 -8.18 29.28
CA ALA A 109 -15.45 -9.21 29.51
C ALA A 109 -16.90 -8.71 29.28
N LYS A 110 -17.19 -7.44 29.59
CA LYS A 110 -18.51 -6.82 29.34
C LYS A 110 -18.74 -6.58 27.86
N VAL A 111 -17.70 -6.18 27.12
CA VAL A 111 -17.78 -6.03 25.66
C VAL A 111 -18.01 -7.40 25.02
N GLN A 112 -17.27 -8.43 25.43
CA GLN A 112 -17.49 -9.79 24.94
C GLN A 112 -18.88 -10.33 25.28
N GLU A 113 -19.45 -9.94 26.43
CA GLU A 113 -20.80 -10.35 26.83
C GLU A 113 -21.86 -9.67 25.97
N ALA A 114 -21.70 -8.36 25.74
CA ALA A 114 -22.58 -7.59 24.87
C ALA A 114 -22.52 -8.05 23.40
N LEU A 115 -21.37 -8.58 22.96
CA LEU A 115 -21.18 -9.18 21.63
C LEU A 115 -21.55 -10.68 21.58
N HIS A 116 -22.08 -11.24 22.67
CA HIS A 116 -22.50 -12.64 22.77
C HIS A 116 -21.39 -13.66 22.47
N ILE A 117 -20.15 -13.37 22.85
CA ILE A 117 -19.03 -14.33 22.74
C ILE A 117 -19.19 -15.41 23.81
N GLN A 118 -19.58 -16.62 23.38
CA GLN A 118 -19.98 -17.73 24.25
C GLN A 118 -18.80 -18.59 24.75
N GLU A 119 -17.74 -18.69 23.97
CA GLU A 119 -16.54 -19.45 24.34
C GLU A 119 -15.62 -18.56 25.19
N ARG A 120 -15.36 -18.96 26.43
CA ARG A 120 -14.48 -18.22 27.35
C ARG A 120 -13.52 -19.16 28.08
N PRO A 121 -12.27 -18.74 28.32
CA PRO A 121 -11.69 -17.45 27.93
C PRO A 121 -11.37 -17.39 26.42
N TYR A 122 -11.83 -16.35 25.73
CA TYR A 122 -11.44 -16.04 24.36
C TYR A 122 -10.61 -14.77 24.35
N PHE A 123 -9.43 -14.85 23.71
CA PHE A 123 -8.53 -13.72 23.54
C PHE A 123 -8.63 -13.21 22.11
N TRP A 124 -9.11 -11.99 21.96
CA TRP A 124 -9.20 -11.31 20.67
C TRP A 124 -7.88 -10.65 20.32
N SER A 125 -7.48 -10.76 19.05
CA SER A 125 -6.35 -10.06 18.46
C SER A 125 -6.75 -9.55 17.08
N ALA A 126 -6.29 -8.36 16.71
CA ALA A 126 -6.54 -7.77 15.39
C ALA A 126 -6.05 -8.67 14.23
N CYS A 127 -4.97 -9.45 14.43
CA CYS A 127 -4.41 -10.36 13.45
C CYS A 127 -4.03 -11.71 14.08
N SER A 128 -4.32 -12.83 13.38
CA SER A 128 -3.86 -14.17 13.76
C SER A 128 -2.58 -14.55 13.02
N GLN A 129 -1.49 -14.70 13.78
CA GLN A 129 -0.20 -15.15 13.24
C GLN A 129 -0.24 -16.64 12.84
N GLU A 130 -1.07 -17.44 13.50
CA GLU A 130 -1.24 -18.86 13.18
C GLU A 130 -1.87 -19.03 11.80
N VAL A 131 -2.96 -18.29 11.54
CA VAL A 131 -3.60 -18.28 10.22
C VAL A 131 -2.64 -17.76 9.14
N ASN A 132 -1.92 -16.67 9.44
CA ASN A 132 -0.94 -16.12 8.49
C ASN A 132 0.14 -17.13 8.10
N LYS A 133 0.69 -17.87 9.07
CA LYS A 133 1.72 -18.91 8.82
C LYS A 133 1.16 -20.13 8.11
N ALA A 134 -0.08 -20.50 8.39
CA ALA A 134 -0.74 -21.64 7.77
C ALA A 134 -1.24 -21.34 6.33
N PHE A 135 -1.33 -20.06 5.95
CA PHE A 135 -1.85 -19.67 4.65
C PHE A 135 -0.87 -20.03 3.52
N ASN A 136 -1.34 -20.84 2.58
CA ASN A 136 -0.56 -21.20 1.39
C ASN A 136 -0.81 -20.19 0.27
N ILE A 137 0.20 -19.39 -0.06
CA ILE A 137 0.10 -18.35 -1.09
C ILE A 137 -0.02 -19.01 -2.47
N SER A 138 -1.09 -18.66 -3.20
CA SER A 138 -1.24 -19.00 -4.62
C SER A 138 -0.39 -18.06 -5.48
N ASN A 139 0.26 -18.61 -6.50
CA ASN A 139 0.95 -17.80 -7.52
C ASN A 139 -0.01 -17.08 -8.47
N ASN A 140 -1.29 -17.48 -8.51
CA ASN A 140 -2.32 -16.80 -9.27
C ASN A 140 -2.98 -15.73 -8.39
N GLY A 141 -2.84 -14.47 -8.78
CA GLY A 141 -3.52 -13.34 -8.14
C GLY A 141 -5.00 -13.26 -8.51
N SER A 142 -5.76 -12.48 -7.75
CA SER A 142 -7.21 -12.27 -7.97
C SER A 142 -7.53 -11.52 -9.26
N TYR A 143 -6.57 -10.85 -9.89
CA TYR A 143 -6.78 -10.05 -11.10
C TYR A 143 -7.41 -10.84 -12.27
N GLN A 144 -7.22 -12.16 -12.31
CA GLN A 144 -7.76 -13.03 -13.37
C GLN A 144 -9.29 -13.17 -13.32
N ILE A 145 -9.92 -13.01 -12.15
CA ILE A 145 -11.38 -13.13 -12.02
C ILE A 145 -12.12 -11.82 -12.37
N LEU A 146 -11.43 -10.68 -12.39
CA LEU A 146 -12.05 -9.37 -12.56
C LEU A 146 -12.82 -9.21 -13.89
N PRO A 147 -12.32 -9.71 -15.05
CA PRO A 147 -13.11 -9.66 -16.29
C PRO A 147 -14.42 -10.44 -16.20
N LEU A 148 -14.43 -11.59 -15.53
CA LEU A 148 -15.64 -12.42 -15.37
C LEU A 148 -16.69 -11.73 -14.50
N LEU A 149 -16.26 -11.09 -13.41
CA LEU A 149 -17.14 -10.32 -12.53
C LEU A 149 -17.75 -9.13 -13.28
N SER A 150 -16.91 -8.39 -14.03
CA SER A 150 -17.36 -7.24 -14.83
C SER A 150 -18.39 -7.63 -15.89
N GLN A 151 -18.13 -8.72 -16.64
CA GLN A 151 -19.06 -9.25 -17.64
C GLN A 151 -20.39 -9.72 -17.05
N SER A 152 -20.39 -10.12 -15.77
CA SER A 152 -21.61 -10.50 -15.04
C SER A 152 -22.39 -9.29 -14.50
N GLY A 153 -21.97 -8.06 -14.82
CA GLY A 153 -22.61 -6.82 -14.38
C GLY A 153 -22.18 -6.34 -12.99
N ILE A 154 -21.17 -6.96 -12.37
CA ILE A 154 -20.64 -6.51 -11.09
C ILE A 154 -19.74 -5.30 -11.31
N LYS A 155 -20.06 -4.18 -10.67
CA LYS A 155 -19.22 -2.98 -10.66
C LYS A 155 -17.99 -3.22 -9.78
N ILE A 156 -16.81 -2.90 -10.31
CA ILE A 156 -15.53 -3.09 -9.61
C ILE A 156 -14.90 -1.72 -9.35
N LEU A 157 -14.55 -1.47 -8.10
CA LEU A 157 -13.75 -0.34 -7.67
C LEU A 157 -12.47 -0.87 -7.01
N ILE A 158 -11.33 -0.39 -7.46
CA ILE A 158 -10.05 -0.52 -6.78
C ILE A 158 -9.66 0.87 -6.29
N TYR A 159 -9.16 1.00 -5.07
CA TYR A 159 -8.69 2.27 -4.56
C TYR A 159 -7.41 2.12 -3.73
N SER A 160 -6.57 3.15 -3.77
CA SER A 160 -5.29 3.20 -3.05
C SER A 160 -5.09 4.59 -2.44
N GLY A 161 -4.43 4.66 -1.29
CA GLY A 161 -3.89 5.91 -0.77
C GLY A 161 -2.53 6.24 -1.41
N ASP A 162 -2.30 7.51 -1.76
CA ASP A 162 -1.03 7.93 -2.39
C ASP A 162 0.19 7.97 -1.44
N GLN A 163 -0.02 7.72 -0.15
CA GLN A 163 1.01 7.71 0.89
C GLN A 163 1.31 6.30 1.43
N ASP A 164 0.69 5.25 0.88
CA ASP A 164 0.98 3.86 1.24
C ASP A 164 2.30 3.39 0.59
N ALA A 165 3.22 2.87 1.41
CA ALA A 165 4.45 2.24 0.94
C ALA A 165 4.42 0.71 0.99
N VAL A 166 3.39 0.10 1.60
CA VAL A 166 3.22 -1.37 1.65
C VAL A 166 2.63 -1.88 0.34
N ILE A 167 1.55 -1.27 -0.14
CA ILE A 167 0.92 -1.58 -1.42
C ILE A 167 0.69 -0.26 -2.18
N ASN A 168 1.77 0.24 -2.76
CA ASN A 168 1.75 1.58 -3.34
C ASN A 168 0.90 1.66 -4.63
N VAL A 169 0.56 2.89 -5.01
CA VAL A 169 -0.24 3.19 -6.22
C VAL A 169 0.37 2.56 -7.47
N VAL A 170 1.69 2.63 -7.64
CA VAL A 170 2.38 2.11 -8.83
C VAL A 170 2.25 0.59 -8.94
N GLU A 171 2.40 -0.13 -7.84
CA GLU A 171 2.22 -1.59 -7.81
C GLU A 171 0.77 -1.99 -8.10
N THR A 172 -0.18 -1.20 -7.62
CA THR A 172 -1.61 -1.41 -7.91
C THR A 172 -1.91 -1.16 -9.38
N GLU A 173 -1.42 -0.06 -9.97
CA GLU A 173 -1.55 0.24 -11.40
C GLU A 173 -0.90 -0.86 -12.27
N GLN A 174 0.28 -1.33 -11.90
CA GLN A 174 0.93 -2.46 -12.59
C GLN A 174 0.08 -3.72 -12.53
N SER A 175 -0.53 -4.02 -11.39
CA SER A 175 -1.41 -5.17 -11.22
C SER A 175 -2.68 -5.05 -12.06
N ILE A 176 -3.27 -3.85 -12.15
CA ILE A 176 -4.41 -3.56 -13.02
C ILE A 176 -4.04 -3.79 -14.48
N ASN A 177 -2.86 -3.34 -14.91
CA ASN A 177 -2.38 -3.52 -16.28
C ASN A 177 -2.10 -4.98 -16.66
N MET A 178 -2.06 -5.91 -15.70
CA MET A 178 -1.96 -7.35 -15.95
C MET A 178 -3.32 -8.02 -16.17
N ILE A 179 -4.44 -7.32 -15.95
CA ILE A 179 -5.79 -7.87 -16.15
C ILE A 179 -6.02 -8.15 -17.65
N PRO A 180 -6.41 -9.38 -18.02
CA PRO A 180 -6.65 -9.73 -19.43
C PRO A 180 -7.75 -8.87 -20.05
N GLY A 181 -7.43 -8.16 -21.15
CA GLY A 181 -8.40 -7.34 -21.90
C GLY A 181 -8.68 -5.96 -21.29
N ILE A 182 -7.94 -5.57 -20.24
CA ILE A 182 -8.07 -4.24 -19.63
C ILE A 182 -7.72 -3.15 -20.65
N GLN A 183 -8.55 -2.11 -20.68
CA GLN A 183 -8.35 -0.93 -21.51
C GLN A 183 -8.63 0.31 -20.68
N GLU A 184 -7.66 1.22 -20.66
CA GLU A 184 -7.82 2.55 -20.08
C GLU A 184 -8.69 3.40 -21.01
N LEU A 185 -9.73 4.02 -20.43
CA LEU A 185 -10.72 4.83 -21.15
C LEU A 185 -10.53 6.32 -20.88
N ASP A 186 -10.24 6.67 -19.63
CA ASP A 186 -9.94 8.03 -19.19
C ASP A 186 -8.94 7.96 -18.04
N SER A 187 -7.92 8.82 -18.04
CA SER A 187 -6.73 8.64 -17.23
C SER A 187 -6.49 9.80 -16.28
N GLN A 188 -6.33 9.46 -14.99
CA GLN A 188 -5.90 10.39 -13.94
C GLN A 188 -6.72 11.69 -13.90
N THR A 189 -8.04 11.58 -14.03
CA THR A 189 -8.97 12.71 -13.96
C THR A 189 -9.08 13.20 -12.52
N PRO A 190 -8.65 14.45 -12.21
CA PRO A 190 -8.64 14.96 -10.84
C PRO A 190 -10.05 15.14 -10.32
N GLN A 191 -10.27 14.78 -9.05
CA GLN A 191 -11.54 14.91 -8.36
C GLN A 191 -11.40 15.86 -7.18
N GLY A 192 -12.44 16.67 -6.98
CA GLY A 192 -12.62 17.45 -5.78
C GLY A 192 -13.35 16.66 -4.70
N ASN A 193 -13.34 17.19 -3.48
CA ASN A 193 -14.29 16.82 -2.43
C ASN A 193 -15.42 17.87 -2.34
N THR A 194 -16.32 17.70 -1.37
CA THR A 194 -17.39 18.67 -1.09
C THR A 194 -16.88 20.10 -0.86
N ASP A 195 -15.66 20.25 -0.34
CA ASP A 195 -15.01 21.54 -0.06
C ASP A 195 -14.25 22.13 -1.27
N LYS A 196 -14.31 21.46 -2.43
CA LYS A 196 -13.60 21.79 -3.67
C LYS A 196 -12.07 21.67 -3.59
N ASP A 197 -11.55 21.03 -2.55
CA ASP A 197 -10.15 20.66 -2.47
C ASP A 197 -9.89 19.41 -3.29
N LEU A 198 -8.67 19.27 -3.81
CA LEU A 198 -8.25 18.07 -4.54
C LEU A 198 -8.31 16.84 -3.62
N ALA A 199 -9.22 15.91 -3.91
CA ALA A 199 -9.45 14.69 -3.16
C ALA A 199 -8.66 13.50 -3.70
N GLY A 200 -8.26 13.55 -4.97
CA GLY A 200 -7.59 12.43 -5.63
C GLY A 200 -7.74 12.43 -7.14
N TRP A 201 -7.52 11.25 -7.74
CA TRP A 201 -7.60 11.02 -9.18
C TRP A 201 -8.37 9.75 -9.48
N ILE A 202 -9.11 9.75 -10.59
CA ILE A 202 -9.79 8.56 -11.12
C ILE A 202 -9.16 8.18 -12.44
N THR A 203 -8.88 6.88 -12.60
CA THR A 203 -8.64 6.27 -13.90
C THR A 203 -9.79 5.31 -14.20
N GLN A 204 -10.49 5.57 -15.31
CA GLN A 204 -11.59 4.76 -15.80
C GLN A 204 -11.04 3.67 -16.73
N TYR A 205 -11.36 2.42 -16.44
CA TYR A 205 -11.12 1.29 -17.35
C TYR A 205 -12.44 0.71 -17.84
N ASN A 206 -12.36 -0.15 -18.86
CA ASN A 206 -13.50 -0.90 -19.37
C ASN A 206 -14.10 -1.88 -18.34
N TYR A 207 -13.31 -2.41 -17.40
CA TYR A 207 -13.79 -3.37 -16.40
C TYR A 207 -14.02 -2.79 -15.01
N LEU A 208 -13.31 -1.72 -14.65
CA LEU A 208 -13.25 -1.20 -13.29
C LEU A 208 -12.96 0.29 -13.26
N LYS A 209 -13.17 0.91 -12.10
CA LYS A 209 -12.62 2.24 -11.77
C LYS A 209 -11.47 2.07 -10.81
N PHE A 210 -10.39 2.82 -11.03
CA PHE A 210 -9.29 2.95 -10.07
C PHE A 210 -9.28 4.36 -9.49
N ILE A 211 -9.23 4.47 -8.17
CA ILE A 211 -9.23 5.75 -7.46
C ILE A 211 -7.99 5.86 -6.57
N VAL A 212 -7.22 6.91 -6.79
CA VAL A 212 -6.13 7.31 -5.90
C VAL A 212 -6.65 8.38 -4.96
N VAL A 213 -6.68 8.10 -3.66
CA VAL A 213 -7.11 9.07 -2.64
C VAL A 213 -5.90 9.84 -2.14
N LYS A 214 -5.91 11.15 -2.38
CA LYS A 214 -4.84 12.05 -2.00
C LYS A 214 -4.75 12.15 -0.48
N GLY A 215 -3.53 12.08 0.05
CA GLY A 215 -3.28 12.29 1.48
C GLY A 215 -3.62 11.08 2.34
N ALA A 216 -3.87 9.92 1.74
CA ALA A 216 -4.24 8.69 2.44
C ALA A 216 -3.09 7.67 2.38
N GLY A 217 -2.91 6.92 3.44
CA GLY A 217 -2.06 5.74 3.49
C GLY A 217 -2.82 4.45 3.16
N HIS A 218 -2.36 3.34 3.75
CA HIS A 218 -2.88 1.99 3.57
C HIS A 218 -4.33 1.86 4.05
N MET A 219 -4.67 2.51 5.16
CA MET A 219 -6.01 2.54 5.73
C MET A 219 -6.72 3.82 5.30
N VAL A 220 -7.09 3.91 4.02
CA VAL A 220 -7.70 5.12 3.42
C VAL A 220 -8.84 5.73 4.27
N PRO A 221 -9.81 4.95 4.80
CA PRO A 221 -10.86 5.53 5.65
C PRO A 221 -10.38 6.07 7.00
N GLU A 222 -9.22 5.62 7.50
CA GLU A 222 -8.62 6.17 8.73
C GLU A 222 -7.97 7.54 8.45
N ASP A 223 -7.16 7.61 7.39
CA ASP A 223 -6.40 8.82 7.04
C ASP A 223 -7.28 9.91 6.40
N GLN A 224 -8.23 9.54 5.54
CA GLN A 224 -9.05 10.46 4.74
C GLN A 224 -10.54 10.12 4.86
N ARG A 225 -11.09 10.23 6.07
CA ARG A 225 -12.49 9.88 6.40
C ARG A 225 -13.53 10.45 5.43
N GLN A 226 -13.47 11.76 5.14
CA GLN A 226 -14.43 12.43 4.28
C GLN A 226 -14.32 11.93 2.83
N ASN A 227 -13.12 11.97 2.25
CA ASN A 227 -12.90 11.53 0.87
C ASN A 227 -13.26 10.04 0.69
N ALA A 228 -12.95 9.19 1.69
CA ALA A 228 -13.31 7.77 1.67
C ALA A 228 -14.83 7.57 1.71
N PHE A 229 -15.54 8.34 2.53
CA PHE A 229 -17.01 8.28 2.60
C PHE A 229 -17.66 8.75 1.31
N GLU A 230 -17.19 9.86 0.73
CA GLU A 230 -17.68 10.37 -0.55
C GLU A 230 -17.44 9.37 -1.69
N MET A 231 -16.23 8.79 -1.76
CA MET A 231 -15.89 7.71 -2.69
C MET A 231 -16.82 6.50 -2.54
N PHE A 232 -17.04 6.03 -1.31
CA PHE A 232 -17.93 4.91 -1.03
C PHE A 232 -19.37 5.21 -1.46
N ASN A 233 -19.89 6.39 -1.11
CA ASN A 233 -21.23 6.82 -1.48
C ASN A 233 -21.40 6.92 -3.00
N SER A 234 -20.42 7.50 -3.71
CA SER A 234 -20.37 7.55 -5.17
C SER A 234 -20.41 6.15 -5.77
N PHE A 235 -19.63 5.21 -5.24
CA PHE A 235 -19.58 3.83 -5.73
C PHE A 235 -20.92 3.10 -5.58
N ILE A 236 -21.54 3.18 -4.40
CA ILE A 236 -22.78 2.47 -4.09
C ILE A 236 -23.96 3.03 -4.91
N TYR A 237 -24.13 4.35 -4.93
CA TYR A 237 -25.30 4.97 -5.57
C TYR A 237 -25.07 5.33 -7.05
N GLY A 238 -23.83 5.24 -7.53
CA GLY A 238 -23.47 5.61 -8.90
C GLY A 238 -23.43 7.12 -9.14
N ASN A 239 -23.36 7.94 -8.09
CA ASN A 239 -23.23 9.39 -8.22
C ASN A 239 -21.83 9.75 -8.74
N GLU A 240 -21.73 10.81 -9.54
CA GLU A 240 -20.42 11.35 -9.91
C GLU A 240 -19.73 11.99 -8.71
N LEU A 241 -18.40 11.81 -8.60
CA LEU A 241 -17.60 12.58 -7.65
C LEU A 241 -17.47 14.03 -8.13
N PRO A 242 -17.31 15.00 -7.22
CA PRO A 242 -17.10 16.40 -7.59
C PRO A 242 -15.89 16.53 -8.51
N LYS A 243 -16.02 17.31 -9.59
CA LYS A 243 -14.87 17.64 -10.46
C LYS A 243 -14.00 18.70 -9.80
N TYR A 244 -12.69 18.53 -9.88
CA TYR A 244 -11.74 19.57 -9.49
C TYR A 244 -11.59 20.58 -10.64
N HIS A 245 -11.76 21.87 -10.36
CA HIS A 245 -11.76 22.96 -11.34
C HIS A 245 -10.70 24.02 -10.99
#